data_AF-A0AAJ4NKR7-F1
#
_entry.id   AF-A0AAJ4NKR7-F1
#
_cell.length_a   1.000
_cell.length_b   1.000
_cell.length_c   1.000
_cell.angle_alpha   90.00
_cell.angle_beta   90.00
_cell.angle_gamma   90.00
#
_symmetry.space_group_name_H-M   'P 1'
#
loop_
_entity.id
_entity.type
_entity.pdbx_description
1 polymer ?
#
loop_
_entity_poly.entity_id
_entity_poly.type
_entity_poly.pdbx_seq_one_letter_code
_entity_poly.pdbx_strand_id
1 'polypeptide(L)'
;MFTKKISSVLLSGVIAASFATVANADTRTAQATATWQATAIKDTTSMLVVTPLKSLTFNYAEGQKSFNQQNGAFDVAIQGQSGATDFKLTSKIIANTLARTADDSTLEVGVKWNGTDLNTATDTTLISVADGITSGLDNLAADGVYNSSDRATDRGEFTFVIAKAKAAGAVAEFKDLDDGVWDGDVKVQFTANWEGTFVTP
;
A
#
# COMPACT_ATOMS: atom_id res chain seq x y z
N MET A 1 -40.09 1.06 -3.90
CA MET A 1 -39.51 2.39 -4.13
C MET A 1 -38.52 2.67 -3.01
N PHE A 2 -37.22 2.53 -3.26
CA PHE A 2 -36.09 3.23 -2.60
C PHE A 2 -34.80 2.74 -3.27
N THR A 3 -34.54 3.25 -4.47
CA THR A 3 -33.26 3.07 -5.16
C THR A 3 -32.26 4.01 -4.49
N LYS A 4 -31.58 3.57 -3.43
CA LYS A 4 -30.44 4.30 -2.88
C LYS A 4 -29.31 4.21 -3.92
N LYS A 5 -29.15 5.28 -4.69
CA LYS A 5 -27.99 5.50 -5.54
C LYS A 5 -26.77 5.51 -4.64
N ILE A 6 -25.96 4.46 -4.70
CA ILE A 6 -24.62 4.44 -4.13
C ILE A 6 -23.81 5.42 -4.96
N SER A 7 -23.72 6.66 -4.49
CA SER A 7 -22.80 7.65 -5.04
C SER A 7 -21.40 7.24 -4.64
N SER A 8 -20.77 6.38 -5.44
CA SER A 8 -19.34 6.08 -5.34
C SER A 8 -18.57 7.35 -5.73
N VAL A 9 -18.21 8.15 -4.73
CA VAL A 9 -17.33 9.30 -4.92
C VAL A 9 -15.92 8.76 -5.11
N LEU A 10 -15.51 8.70 -6.38
CA LEU A 10 -14.18 8.29 -6.83
C LEU A 10 -13.15 9.35 -6.43
N LEU A 11 -12.39 9.10 -5.37
CA LEU A 11 -11.20 9.87 -5.03
C LEU A 11 -10.00 8.93 -4.96
N SER A 12 -9.35 8.68 -6.10
CA SER A 12 -7.95 8.26 -6.11
C SER A 12 -7.12 9.49 -5.71
N GLY A 13 -6.97 9.67 -4.39
CA GLY A 13 -6.38 10.86 -3.78
C GLY A 13 -4.85 10.90 -3.91
N VAL A 14 -4.39 12.08 -4.34
CA VAL A 14 -3.01 12.58 -4.45
C VAL A 14 -2.00 11.97 -3.46
N ILE A 15 -0.86 11.51 -3.99
CA ILE A 15 0.35 11.22 -3.21
C ILE A 15 0.82 12.54 -2.59
N ALA A 16 0.54 12.76 -1.30
CA ALA A 16 1.15 13.86 -0.55
C ALA A 16 2.60 13.47 -0.26
N ALA A 17 3.54 13.95 -1.08
CA ALA A 17 4.95 13.91 -0.76
C ALA A 17 5.25 15.03 0.25
N SER A 18 5.55 14.66 1.48
CA SER A 18 6.08 15.59 2.49
C SER A 18 7.60 15.48 2.49
N PHE A 19 8.29 16.48 1.97
CA PHE A 19 9.74 16.57 2.03
C PHE A 19 10.16 17.04 3.43
N ALA A 20 10.41 16.09 4.34
CA ALA A 20 11.14 16.39 5.58
C ALA A 20 12.64 16.22 5.30
N THR A 21 13.31 17.29 4.84
CA THR A 21 14.77 17.29 4.75
C THR A 21 15.35 17.41 6.16
N VAL A 22 15.47 16.31 6.88
CA VAL A 22 16.42 16.21 8.00
C VAL A 22 17.81 16.03 7.39
N ALA A 23 18.40 17.13 6.92
CA ALA A 23 19.76 17.12 6.43
C ALA A 23 20.72 16.96 7.62
N ASN A 24 21.21 15.74 7.84
CA ASN A 24 22.59 15.60 8.29
C ASN A 24 23.48 15.79 7.06
N ALA A 25 24.73 16.24 7.24
CA ALA A 25 25.64 16.51 6.11
C ALA A 25 25.76 15.30 5.14
N ASP A 26 25.53 14.09 5.65
CA ASP A 26 25.75 12.84 4.93
C ASP A 26 24.47 12.08 4.51
N THR A 27 23.28 12.51 4.97
CA THR A 27 22.01 11.78 4.73
C THR A 27 20.87 12.70 4.31
N ARG A 28 20.13 12.33 3.27
CA ARG A 28 18.87 12.97 2.85
C ARG A 28 17.72 11.96 2.89
N THR A 29 16.61 12.34 3.52
CA THR A 29 15.41 11.50 3.66
C THR A 29 14.19 12.18 3.03
N ALA A 30 13.32 11.39 2.41
CA ALA A 30 12.00 11.82 1.94
C ALA A 30 10.94 10.76 2.26
N GLN A 31 9.70 11.18 2.51
CA GLN A 31 8.60 10.28 2.80
C GLN A 31 7.36 10.63 1.97
N ALA A 32 6.64 9.59 1.55
CA ALA A 32 5.37 9.71 0.86
C ALA A 32 4.43 8.60 1.32
N THR A 33 3.13 8.88 1.38
CA THR A 33 2.11 7.87 1.73
C THR A 33 1.18 7.66 0.55
N ALA A 34 1.08 6.42 0.09
CA ALA A 34 0.09 5.99 -0.89
C ALA A 34 -1.16 5.49 -0.15
N THR A 35 -2.35 5.87 -0.64
CA THR A 35 -3.64 5.48 -0.06
C THR A 35 -4.48 4.77 -1.13
N TRP A 36 -4.96 3.58 -0.81
CA TRP A 36 -5.93 2.85 -1.60
C TRP A 36 -7.25 2.75 -0.82
N GLN A 37 -8.34 3.13 -1.47
CA GLN A 37 -9.67 2.83 -0.95
C GLN A 37 -9.96 1.35 -1.19
N ALA A 38 -10.41 0.66 -0.14
CA ALA A 38 -10.69 -0.75 -0.16
C ALA A 38 -12.12 -1.02 0.34
N THR A 39 -12.80 -1.91 -0.38
CA THR A 39 -14.14 -2.40 -0.02
C THR A 39 -14.11 -3.92 -0.04
N ALA A 40 -14.58 -4.55 1.03
CA ALA A 40 -14.77 -5.99 1.11
C ALA A 40 -16.25 -6.31 1.23
N ILE A 41 -16.72 -7.28 0.43
CA ILE A 41 -18.12 -7.67 0.34
C ILE A 41 -18.22 -9.17 0.62
N LYS A 42 -19.03 -9.51 1.62
CA LYS A 42 -19.48 -10.88 1.87
C LYS A 42 -20.98 -10.94 1.60
N ASP A 43 -21.34 -11.60 0.52
CA ASP A 43 -22.73 -11.89 0.14
C ASP A 43 -22.82 -13.36 -0.23
N THR A 44 -23.44 -14.14 0.66
CA THR A 44 -23.64 -15.58 0.49
C THR A 44 -25.06 -15.93 0.05
N THR A 45 -25.91 -14.91 -0.11
CA THR A 45 -27.33 -15.08 -0.44
C THR A 45 -27.64 -14.80 -1.91
N SER A 46 -26.87 -13.92 -2.55
CA SER A 46 -27.03 -13.57 -3.96
C SER A 46 -26.41 -14.60 -4.89
N MET A 47 -27.12 -14.93 -5.97
CA MET A 47 -26.64 -15.86 -7.01
C MET A 47 -25.62 -15.24 -7.99
N LEU A 48 -25.42 -13.91 -7.96
CA LEU A 48 -24.51 -13.20 -8.85
C LEU A 48 -23.99 -11.91 -8.19
N VAL A 49 -22.67 -11.74 -8.15
CA VAL A 49 -21.98 -10.53 -7.67
C VAL A 49 -21.18 -9.92 -8.82
N VAL A 50 -21.25 -8.59 -8.99
CA VAL A 50 -20.52 -7.83 -10.02
C VAL A 50 -19.71 -6.72 -9.37
N THR A 51 -18.43 -6.59 -9.76
CA THR A 51 -17.43 -5.73 -9.10
C THR A 51 -16.88 -4.63 -10.04
N PRO A 52 -16.86 -3.35 -9.62
CA PRO A 52 -16.23 -2.26 -10.38
C PRO A 52 -14.69 -2.19 -10.20
N LEU A 53 -13.98 -1.69 -11.22
CA LEU A 53 -12.57 -1.99 -11.52
C LEU A 53 -11.49 -0.97 -11.08
N LYS A 54 -11.76 -0.02 -10.16
CA LYS A 54 -10.77 1.03 -9.81
C LYS A 54 -10.51 1.27 -8.32
N SER A 55 -11.07 0.42 -7.45
CA SER A 55 -10.78 0.36 -6.02
C SER A 55 -10.42 -1.08 -5.64
N LEU A 56 -9.63 -1.30 -4.59
CA LEU A 56 -9.34 -2.67 -4.13
C LEU A 56 -10.64 -3.30 -3.67
N THR A 57 -11.19 -4.24 -4.44
CA THR A 57 -12.47 -4.87 -4.12
C THR A 57 -12.28 -6.34 -3.80
N PHE A 58 -12.64 -6.72 -2.59
CA PHE A 58 -12.53 -8.08 -2.10
C PHE A 58 -13.91 -8.73 -2.05
N ASN A 59 -14.06 -9.87 -2.71
CA ASN A 59 -15.26 -10.69 -2.66
C ASN A 59 -14.96 -11.98 -1.91
N TYR A 60 -15.84 -12.34 -0.97
CA TYR A 60 -15.75 -13.61 -0.28
C TYR A 60 -16.16 -14.77 -1.20
N ALA A 61 -15.31 -15.78 -1.32
CA ALA A 61 -15.56 -17.00 -2.08
C ALA A 61 -15.95 -18.13 -1.12
N GLU A 62 -17.25 -18.45 -1.05
CA GLU A 62 -17.80 -19.42 -0.07
C GLU A 62 -17.11 -20.81 -0.15
N GLY A 63 -16.89 -21.32 -1.37
CA GLY A 63 -16.24 -22.62 -1.59
C GLY A 63 -14.79 -22.69 -1.09
N GLN A 64 -14.11 -21.55 -0.95
CA GLN A 64 -12.72 -21.45 -0.48
C GLN A 64 -12.62 -20.92 0.95
N LYS A 65 -13.71 -20.39 1.50
CA LYS A 65 -13.80 -19.74 2.80
C LYS A 65 -12.80 -18.60 2.99
N SER A 66 -12.49 -17.89 1.89
CA SER A 66 -11.53 -16.79 1.86
C SER A 66 -12.02 -15.68 0.94
N PHE A 67 -11.51 -14.46 1.16
CA PHE A 67 -11.62 -13.40 0.17
C PHE A 67 -10.64 -13.65 -0.98
N ASN A 68 -10.96 -13.16 -2.17
CA ASN A 68 -10.02 -13.13 -3.27
C ASN A 68 -8.83 -12.19 -2.98
N GLN A 69 -7.82 -12.27 -3.83
CA GLN A 69 -6.65 -11.38 -3.82
C GLN A 69 -6.84 -10.24 -4.83
N GLN A 70 -6.20 -9.10 -4.58
CA GLN A 70 -6.17 -7.95 -5.48
C GLN A 70 -4.73 -7.47 -5.66
N ASN A 71 -4.41 -6.99 -6.86
CA ASN A 71 -3.14 -6.34 -7.14
C ASN A 71 -3.35 -4.83 -7.24
N GLY A 72 -2.44 -4.05 -6.64
CA GLY A 72 -2.46 -2.59 -6.70
C GLY A 72 -1.12 -2.05 -7.12
N ALA A 73 -1.05 -1.56 -8.36
CA ALA A 73 0.11 -0.89 -8.90
C ALA A 73 0.32 0.48 -8.24
N PHE A 74 1.59 0.90 -8.14
CA PHE A 74 2.00 2.23 -7.72
C PHE A 74 3.17 2.72 -8.57
N ASP A 75 3.17 4.01 -8.87
CA ASP A 75 4.30 4.69 -9.49
C ASP A 75 5.13 5.37 -8.39
N VAL A 76 6.44 5.14 -8.42
CA VAL A 76 7.40 5.86 -7.58
C VAL A 76 8.16 6.83 -8.47
N ALA A 77 8.26 8.07 -8.02
CA ALA A 77 9.09 9.08 -8.67
C ALA A 77 10.07 9.66 -7.66
N ILE A 78 11.35 9.65 -8.00
CA ILE A 78 12.41 10.25 -7.20
C ILE A 78 13.05 11.42 -7.93
N GLN A 79 13.61 12.34 -7.16
CA GLN A 79 14.57 13.32 -7.63
C GLN A 79 15.96 12.79 -7.29
N GLY A 80 16.80 12.56 -8.29
CA GLY A 80 18.20 12.19 -8.07
C GLY A 80 18.91 13.20 -7.17
N GLN A 81 19.83 12.71 -6.34
CA GLN A 81 20.60 13.51 -5.39
C GLN A 81 22.09 13.44 -5.76
N SER A 82 22.58 14.44 -6.49
CA SER A 82 24.02 14.55 -6.80
C SER A 82 24.86 14.50 -5.51
N GLY A 83 25.92 13.69 -5.54
CA GLY A 83 26.77 13.40 -4.37
C GLY A 83 26.31 12.19 -3.54
N ALA A 84 25.14 11.61 -3.82
CA ALA A 84 24.74 10.34 -3.24
C ALA A 84 25.64 9.20 -3.71
N THR A 85 26.07 8.37 -2.77
CA THR A 85 26.82 7.14 -3.02
C THR A 85 25.95 5.91 -2.80
N ASP A 86 24.87 6.02 -2.02
CA ASP A 86 23.93 4.92 -1.76
C ASP A 86 22.47 5.43 -1.78
N PHE A 87 21.56 4.49 -2.01
CA PHE A 87 20.12 4.75 -2.02
C PHE A 87 19.33 3.57 -1.45
N LYS A 88 18.39 3.89 -0.57
CA LYS A 88 17.49 2.92 0.06
C LYS A 88 16.05 3.39 -0.01
N LEU A 89 15.15 2.49 -0.42
CA LEU A 89 13.70 2.70 -0.37
C LEU A 89 13.07 1.62 0.50
N THR A 90 12.35 2.03 1.54
CA THR A 90 11.58 1.14 2.40
C THR A 90 10.09 1.46 2.34
N SER A 91 9.27 0.52 2.80
CA SER A 91 7.83 0.69 2.94
C SER A 91 7.28 0.11 4.23
N LYS A 92 6.17 0.67 4.72
CA LYS A 92 5.53 0.28 5.97
C LYS A 92 4.03 0.57 5.94
N ILE A 93 3.23 -0.34 6.51
CA ILE A 93 1.79 -0.13 6.63
C ILE A 93 1.51 0.89 7.75
N ILE A 94 0.69 1.89 7.46
CA ILE A 94 0.25 2.92 8.42
C ILE A 94 -1.22 2.71 8.82
N ALA A 95 -2.05 2.23 7.90
CA ALA A 95 -3.44 1.86 8.16
C ALA A 95 -3.87 0.74 7.22
N ASN A 96 -4.65 -0.22 7.70
CA ASN A 96 -5.12 -1.35 6.90
C ASN A 96 -6.40 -2.00 7.43
N THR A 97 -7.19 -1.27 8.22
CA THR A 97 -8.42 -1.79 8.83
C THR A 97 -9.62 -1.31 8.03
N LEU A 98 -10.46 -2.25 7.60
CA LEU A 98 -11.78 -1.98 7.04
C LEU A 98 -12.83 -2.23 8.12
N ALA A 99 -13.79 -1.33 8.26
CA ALA A 99 -14.85 -1.41 9.25
C ALA A 99 -16.21 -1.57 8.59
N ARG A 100 -17.09 -2.38 9.20
CA ARG A 100 -18.48 -2.49 8.80
C ARG A 100 -19.30 -1.43 9.51
N THR A 101 -20.07 -0.64 8.78
CA THR A 101 -20.84 0.48 9.39
C THR A 101 -21.94 0.01 10.35
N ALA A 102 -22.39 -1.24 10.23
CA ALA A 102 -23.51 -1.76 11.01
C ALA A 102 -23.14 -2.20 12.43
N ASP A 103 -21.86 -2.53 12.68
CA ASP A 103 -21.39 -3.07 13.96
C ASP A 103 -19.85 -2.99 14.10
N ASP A 104 -19.31 -3.57 15.17
CA ASP A 104 -17.87 -3.54 15.48
C ASP A 104 -17.08 -4.65 14.72
N SER A 105 -17.61 -5.18 13.61
CA SER A 105 -16.85 -6.11 12.77
C SER A 105 -15.80 -5.37 11.95
N THR A 106 -14.58 -5.92 11.92
CA THR A 106 -13.45 -5.36 11.16
C THR A 106 -12.70 -6.43 10.40
N LEU A 107 -12.14 -6.03 9.26
CA LEU A 107 -11.22 -6.82 8.45
C LEU A 107 -9.87 -6.12 8.39
N GLU A 108 -8.79 -6.89 8.50
CA GLU A 108 -7.42 -6.38 8.34
C GLU A 108 -6.90 -6.78 6.96
N VAL A 109 -6.48 -5.80 6.16
CA VAL A 109 -5.89 -6.02 4.84
C VAL A 109 -4.38 -6.27 5.00
N GLY A 110 -3.92 -7.45 4.59
CA GLY A 110 -2.50 -7.74 4.42
C GLY A 110 -1.99 -7.15 3.09
N VAL A 111 -0.78 -6.60 3.12
CA VAL A 111 -0.07 -6.07 1.94
C VAL A 111 1.22 -6.85 1.76
N LYS A 112 1.48 -7.32 0.55
CA LYS A 112 2.68 -8.12 0.23
C LYS A 112 3.50 -7.45 -0.88
N TRP A 113 4.80 -7.49 -0.72
CA TRP A 113 5.79 -7.14 -1.74
C TRP A 113 6.58 -8.39 -2.12
N ASN A 114 6.48 -8.81 -3.39
CA ASN A 114 7.13 -10.03 -3.89
C ASN A 114 6.93 -11.25 -2.98
N GLY A 115 5.70 -11.39 -2.45
CA GLY A 115 5.32 -12.48 -1.54
C GLY A 115 5.64 -12.26 -0.05
N THR A 116 6.45 -11.26 0.30
CA THR A 116 6.80 -10.93 1.69
C THR A 116 5.76 -9.98 2.29
N ASP A 117 5.27 -10.27 3.49
CA ASP A 117 4.31 -9.43 4.19
C ASP A 117 4.96 -8.12 4.67
N LEU A 118 4.34 -7.00 4.32
CA LEU A 118 4.57 -5.74 5.01
C LEU A 118 3.86 -5.78 6.36
N ASN A 119 4.34 -4.99 7.31
CA ASN A 119 3.69 -4.85 8.60
C ASN A 119 3.73 -3.40 9.11
N THR A 120 3.13 -3.17 10.29
CA THR A 120 3.00 -1.86 10.92
C THR A 120 4.11 -1.54 11.92
N ALA A 121 5.05 -2.46 12.16
CA ALA A 121 6.12 -2.30 13.14
C ALA A 121 7.48 -2.05 12.48
N THR A 122 7.85 -2.86 11.49
CA THR A 122 9.15 -2.86 10.81
C THR A 122 9.01 -2.49 9.35
N ASP A 123 9.98 -1.72 8.87
CA ASP A 123 10.11 -1.39 7.45
C ASP A 123 10.46 -2.62 6.62
N THR A 124 9.80 -2.75 5.47
CA THR A 124 10.16 -3.71 4.41
C THR A 124 11.03 -3.00 3.39
N THR A 125 12.22 -3.54 3.12
CA THR A 125 13.14 -2.96 2.12
C THR A 125 12.66 -3.31 0.72
N LEU A 126 12.48 -2.28 -0.11
CA LEU A 126 12.13 -2.42 -1.53
C LEU A 126 13.38 -2.31 -2.40
N ILE A 127 14.21 -1.30 -2.12
CA ILE A 127 15.51 -1.06 -2.75
C ILE A 127 16.57 -0.87 -1.65
N SER A 128 17.74 -1.46 -1.84
CA SER A 128 18.98 -1.16 -1.11
C SER A 128 20.14 -1.33 -2.08
N VAL A 129 20.73 -0.22 -2.53
CA VAL A 129 21.85 -0.27 -3.49
C VAL A 129 23.07 -0.96 -2.86
N ALA A 130 23.41 -0.61 -1.61
CA ALA A 130 24.48 -1.28 -0.85
C ALA A 130 24.32 -2.81 -0.74
N ASP A 131 23.09 -3.31 -0.58
CA ASP A 131 22.81 -4.75 -0.48
C ASP A 131 22.50 -5.41 -1.83
N GLY A 132 22.51 -4.65 -2.94
CA GLY A 132 22.16 -5.13 -4.28
C GLY A 132 20.68 -5.52 -4.44
N ILE A 133 19.78 -4.96 -3.61
CA ILE A 133 18.35 -5.24 -3.64
C ILE A 133 17.67 -4.20 -4.52
N THR A 134 17.02 -4.61 -5.61
CA THR A 134 16.20 -3.73 -6.46
C THR A 134 14.75 -4.18 -6.55
N SER A 135 14.51 -5.49 -6.39
CA SER A 135 13.19 -6.12 -6.32
C SER A 135 12.23 -5.79 -7.48
N GLY A 136 12.77 -5.48 -8.67
CA GLY A 136 11.99 -5.07 -9.84
C GLY A 136 11.77 -3.57 -9.99
N LEU A 137 12.40 -2.74 -9.15
CA LEU A 137 12.47 -1.27 -9.27
C LEU A 137 13.86 -0.81 -9.74
N ASP A 138 14.46 -1.57 -10.65
CA ASP A 138 15.86 -1.46 -11.07
C ASP A 138 16.21 -0.06 -11.62
N ASN A 139 15.27 0.63 -12.26
CA ASN A 139 15.53 1.95 -12.81
C ASN A 139 15.90 2.96 -11.72
N LEU A 140 15.26 2.87 -10.56
CA LEU A 140 15.53 3.79 -9.45
C LEU A 140 16.85 3.50 -8.74
N ALA A 141 17.33 2.26 -8.81
CA ALA A 141 18.55 1.81 -8.14
C ALA A 141 19.81 1.98 -9.01
N ALA A 142 19.65 2.30 -10.29
CA ALA A 142 20.76 2.40 -11.23
C ALA A 142 21.70 3.57 -10.91
N ASP A 143 23.01 3.32 -11.05
CA ASP A 143 24.02 4.37 -11.01
C ASP A 143 23.78 5.38 -12.13
N GLY A 144 23.98 6.66 -11.84
CA GLY A 144 23.59 7.76 -12.71
C GLY A 144 22.10 8.09 -12.69
N VAL A 145 21.28 7.42 -11.86
CA VAL A 145 19.86 7.75 -11.67
C VAL A 145 19.61 8.33 -10.29
N TYR A 146 19.79 7.54 -9.21
CA TYR A 146 19.55 8.02 -7.85
C TYR A 146 20.54 9.10 -7.41
N ASN A 147 21.73 9.14 -8.01
CA ASN A 147 22.80 10.10 -7.74
C ASN A 147 22.95 11.18 -8.84
N SER A 148 21.92 11.33 -9.69
CA SER A 148 21.88 12.35 -10.74
C SER A 148 21.28 13.67 -10.25
N SER A 149 21.10 14.62 -11.16
CA SER A 149 20.28 15.84 -10.96
C SER A 149 18.86 15.73 -11.51
N ASP A 150 18.49 14.58 -12.08
CA ASP A 150 17.25 14.43 -12.85
C ASP A 150 16.19 13.61 -12.09
N ARG A 151 14.95 13.69 -12.57
CA ARG A 151 13.86 12.85 -12.03
C ARG A 151 13.85 11.50 -12.71
N ALA A 152 13.58 10.48 -11.92
CA ALA A 152 13.37 9.13 -12.40
C ALA A 152 12.08 8.55 -11.85
N THR A 153 11.51 7.61 -12.59
CA THR A 153 10.26 6.95 -12.22
C THR A 153 10.35 5.46 -12.46
N ASP A 154 9.68 4.68 -11.63
CA ASP A 154 9.49 3.25 -11.83
C ASP A 154 8.14 2.82 -11.25
N ARG A 155 7.69 1.63 -11.62
CA ARG A 155 6.37 1.10 -11.25
C ARG A 155 6.52 -0.20 -10.48
N GLY A 156 5.97 -0.23 -9.28
CA GLY A 156 5.83 -1.44 -8.48
C GLY A 156 4.38 -1.90 -8.39
N GLU A 157 4.19 -3.09 -7.85
CA GLU A 157 2.87 -3.64 -7.56
C GLU A 157 2.88 -4.33 -6.20
N PHE A 158 1.92 -3.99 -5.35
CA PHE A 158 1.64 -4.74 -4.14
C PHE A 158 0.51 -5.73 -4.38
N THR A 159 0.57 -6.82 -3.63
CA THR A 159 -0.51 -7.78 -3.55
C THR A 159 -1.26 -7.60 -2.24
N PHE A 160 -2.57 -7.38 -2.32
CA PHE A 160 -3.45 -7.16 -1.18
C PHE A 160 -4.35 -8.37 -0.94
N VAL A 161 -4.53 -8.72 0.33
CA VAL A 161 -5.39 -9.83 0.77
C VAL A 161 -6.15 -9.44 2.03
N ILE A 162 -7.34 -9.98 2.27
CA ILE A 162 -7.92 -9.93 3.61
C ILE A 162 -7.20 -10.96 4.48
N ALA A 163 -6.43 -10.49 5.45
CA ALA A 163 -5.53 -11.32 6.23
C ALA A 163 -6.15 -11.80 7.55
N LYS A 164 -6.96 -10.95 8.20
CA LYS A 164 -7.59 -11.26 9.50
C LYS A 164 -8.99 -10.66 9.59
N ALA A 165 -9.79 -11.23 10.49
CA ALA A 165 -11.12 -10.75 10.81
C ALA A 165 -11.34 -10.62 12.30
N LYS A 166 -12.23 -9.70 12.66
CA LYS A 166 -12.82 -9.60 13.98
C LYS A 166 -14.33 -9.47 13.89
N ALA A 167 -15.02 -10.12 14.83
CA ALA A 167 -16.43 -9.94 15.10
C ALA A 167 -16.58 -9.36 16.51
N ALA A 168 -17.28 -8.24 16.63
CA ALA A 168 -17.43 -7.53 17.91
C ALA A 168 -16.08 -7.30 18.65
N GLY A 169 -15.03 -6.94 17.90
CA GLY A 169 -13.68 -6.71 18.43
C GLY A 169 -12.85 -7.97 18.77
N ALA A 170 -13.42 -9.17 18.74
CA ALA A 170 -12.72 -10.44 18.99
C ALA A 170 -12.28 -11.11 17.67
N VAL A 171 -11.16 -11.83 17.69
CA VAL A 171 -10.67 -12.58 16.51
C VAL A 171 -11.74 -13.58 16.05
N ALA A 172 -12.00 -13.60 14.75
CA ALA A 172 -12.99 -14.47 14.12
C ALA A 172 -12.45 -15.08 12.83
N GLU A 173 -13.03 -16.22 12.42
CA GLU A 173 -12.82 -16.76 11.08
C GLU A 173 -13.76 -16.07 10.08
N PHE A 174 -13.34 -15.93 8.82
CA PHE A 174 -14.13 -15.23 7.80
C PHE A 174 -15.52 -15.84 7.59
N LYS A 175 -15.64 -17.17 7.69
CA LYS A 175 -16.91 -17.88 7.54
C LYS A 175 -17.93 -17.57 8.64
N ASP A 176 -17.47 -17.09 9.79
CA ASP A 176 -18.31 -16.83 10.96
C ASP A 176 -18.76 -15.36 11.02
N LEU A 177 -18.33 -14.53 10.07
CA LEU A 177 -18.82 -13.17 9.93
C LEU A 177 -20.20 -13.16 9.27
N ASP A 178 -21.10 -12.31 9.76
CA ASP A 178 -22.35 -12.03 9.06
C ASP A 178 -22.08 -11.42 7.69
N ASP A 179 -23.04 -11.52 6.77
CA ASP A 179 -22.96 -10.86 5.48
C ASP A 179 -22.93 -9.34 5.65
N GLY A 180 -22.23 -8.65 4.74
CA GLY A 180 -22.06 -7.21 4.84
C GLY A 180 -20.95 -6.64 3.96
N VAL A 181 -20.73 -5.34 4.16
CA VAL A 181 -19.72 -4.55 3.46
C VAL A 181 -18.81 -3.89 4.50
N TRP A 182 -17.50 -4.01 4.31
CA TRP A 182 -16.48 -3.32 5.09
C TRP A 182 -15.74 -2.35 4.20
N ASP A 183 -15.57 -1.12 4.66
CA ASP A 183 -14.89 -0.06 3.92
C ASP A 183 -13.78 0.56 4.77
N GLY A 184 -12.72 1.03 4.10
CA GLY A 184 -11.62 1.71 4.75
C GLY A 184 -10.48 2.05 3.80
N ASP A 185 -9.48 2.73 4.35
CA ASP A 185 -8.26 3.07 3.64
C ASP A 185 -7.15 2.07 3.99
N VAL A 186 -6.43 1.61 2.98
CA VAL A 186 -5.12 0.98 3.16
C VAL A 186 -4.05 2.02 2.82
N LYS A 187 -3.17 2.31 3.78
CA LYS A 187 -2.12 3.34 3.69
C LYS A 187 -0.75 2.70 3.85
N VAL A 188 0.10 2.87 2.85
CA VAL A 188 1.50 2.44 2.89
C VAL A 188 2.38 3.67 2.78
N GLN A 189 3.24 3.86 3.77
CA GLN A 189 4.30 4.87 3.73
C GLN A 189 5.51 4.29 3.02
N PHE A 190 6.13 5.11 2.20
CA PHE A 190 7.43 4.89 1.59
C PHE A 190 8.43 5.86 2.19
N THR A 191 9.63 5.38 2.52
CA THR A 191 10.74 6.20 3.00
C THR A 191 11.94 5.99 2.09
N ALA A 192 12.40 7.08 1.49
CA ALA A 192 13.55 7.11 0.61
C ALA A 192 14.73 7.78 1.34
N ASN A 193 15.89 7.13 1.36
CA ASN A 193 17.11 7.64 1.98
C ASN A 193 18.25 7.63 0.95
N TRP A 194 18.96 8.74 0.87
CA TRP A 194 20.20 8.88 0.12
C TRP A 194 21.33 9.14 1.11
N GLU A 195 22.38 8.35 1.03
CA GLU A 195 23.62 8.58 1.78
C GLU A 195 24.68 9.09 0.81
N GLY A 196 25.48 10.05 1.24
CA GLY A 196 26.59 10.57 0.45
C GLY A 196 27.02 11.97 0.89
N THR A 197 28.02 12.52 0.21
CA THR A 197 28.51 13.87 0.53
C THR A 197 27.75 14.88 -0.32
N PHE A 198 26.86 15.62 0.32
CA PHE A 198 26.04 16.60 -0.37
C PHE A 198 26.64 18.00 -0.23
N VAL A 199 26.96 18.64 -1.36
CA VAL A 199 27.26 20.07 -1.36
C VAL A 199 25.97 20.85 -1.12
N THR A 200 25.88 21.56 0.00
CA THR A 200 24.90 22.62 0.18
C THR A 200 25.32 23.83 -0.67
N PRO A 201 24.40 24.47 -1.40
CA PRO A 201 24.66 25.76 -2.05
C PRO A 201 25.14 26.83 -1.07
#